data_AF-A0A8T0GY57-F1
#
_entry.id   AF-A0A8T0GY57-F1
#
_cell.length_a   1.000
_cell.length_b   1.000
_cell.length_c   1.000
_cell.angle_alpha   90.00
_cell.angle_beta   90.00
_cell.angle_gamma   90.00
#
_symmetry.space_group_name_H-M   'P 1'
#
loop_
_entity.id
_entity.type
_entity.pdbx_description
1 polymer ?
#
loop_
_entity_poly.entity_id
_entity_poly.type
_entity_poly.pdbx_seq_one_letter_code
_entity_poly.pdbx_strand_id
1 'polypeptide(L)'
;MAVQGLMISSMPRAIVLQAQNPVAQFNRTQRVRWCMVSRSQPARSFWGLPFCPILRCGDSSSGKRSSTTMEGTNNASSNTTRAGASPANRVDPRFTRQYNFETIILEPKGEHLATVVWLHGFSDSGARWATELKNVDQLSPNIRWIIPTAPLARDIPVTAWFEFRYGQEVDMEGLDRSAETVAKLLLNEKTRAGGSQNVKLAVGGFSQGCATALYITACSVLGKYGNGKPFPIKLDAAIGLSGWMPTIQKLVSEMAGNQDAAERARKTSLFIGHCDDDGVVPARLAKASSDAFRGVGFNDVTLKTYPNGAHSATKEEIADIREWITTKLGLEKSRTPSN
;
A
#
# COMPACT_ATOMS: atom_id res chain seq x y z
N MET A 1 -26.71 -30.92 -63.15
CA MET A 1 -26.64 -30.71 -64.61
C MET A 1 -26.05 -29.34 -64.86
N ALA A 2 -25.03 -29.31 -65.72
CA ALA A 2 -24.42 -28.22 -66.51
C ALA A 2 -24.50 -26.76 -65.96
N VAL A 3 -23.39 -26.09 -65.59
CA VAL A 3 -22.26 -25.56 -66.43
C VAL A 3 -22.76 -24.40 -67.30
N GLN A 4 -22.38 -23.14 -67.06
CA GLN A 4 -21.18 -22.40 -67.54
C GLN A 4 -21.31 -20.96 -66.95
N GLY A 5 -20.30 -20.21 -66.51
CA GLY A 5 -18.88 -20.14 -66.86
C GLY A 5 -18.59 -18.75 -67.43
N LEU A 6 -17.77 -17.93 -66.75
CA LEU A 6 -16.65 -17.22 -67.37
C LEU A 6 -15.70 -16.61 -66.30
N MET A 7 -14.46 -17.07 -66.36
CA MET A 7 -13.29 -16.44 -65.76
C MET A 7 -12.81 -15.25 -66.59
N ILE A 8 -11.97 -14.39 -65.99
CA ILE A 8 -10.66 -13.88 -66.48
C ILE A 8 -10.16 -12.92 -65.36
N SER A 9 -9.20 -13.30 -64.50
CA SER A 9 -7.73 -13.23 -64.68
C SER A 9 -7.17 -11.81 -64.78
N SER A 10 -6.46 -11.35 -63.73
CA SER A 10 -5.07 -10.83 -63.85
C SER A 10 -4.55 -10.24 -62.52
N MET A 11 -3.57 -10.92 -61.92
CA MET A 11 -2.45 -10.31 -61.18
C MET A 11 -1.26 -10.21 -62.15
N PRO A 12 -0.32 -9.25 -62.06
CA PRO A 12 0.82 -9.43 -61.14
C PRO A 12 1.56 -8.16 -60.60
N ARG A 13 2.26 -8.41 -59.47
CA ARG A 13 3.59 -7.91 -59.03
C ARG A 13 3.79 -6.45 -58.55
N ALA A 14 4.04 -6.38 -57.23
CA ALA A 14 5.23 -5.85 -56.53
C ALA A 14 5.62 -4.37 -56.69
N ILE A 15 5.69 -3.66 -55.56
CA ILE A 15 6.88 -2.92 -55.11
C ILE A 15 6.89 -2.91 -53.57
N VAL A 16 8.04 -3.35 -53.05
CA VAL A 16 8.50 -3.29 -51.67
C VAL A 16 8.91 -1.86 -51.36
N LEU A 17 8.49 -1.30 -50.22
CA LEU A 17 9.28 -0.31 -49.49
C LEU A 17 8.96 -0.42 -47.98
N GLN A 18 9.86 -1.12 -47.29
CA GLN A 18 10.07 -1.00 -45.85
C GLN A 18 10.51 0.43 -45.54
N ALA A 19 9.86 1.08 -44.57
CA ALA A 19 10.43 2.20 -43.85
C ALA A 19 10.68 1.75 -42.40
N GLN A 20 11.91 1.33 -42.17
CA GLN A 20 12.52 1.12 -40.86
C GLN A 20 12.78 2.49 -40.20
N ASN A 21 12.50 2.62 -38.90
CA ASN A 21 13.30 3.46 -37.99
C ASN A 21 12.93 3.20 -36.51
N PRO A 22 13.86 3.42 -35.56
CA PRO A 22 14.82 2.39 -35.21
C PRO A 22 14.60 1.85 -33.78
N VAL A 23 14.74 0.53 -33.66
CA VAL A 23 14.93 -0.17 -32.40
C VAL A 23 16.35 0.13 -31.93
N ALA A 24 16.47 0.83 -30.80
CA ALA A 24 17.73 0.95 -30.09
C ALA A 24 18.17 -0.45 -29.63
N GLN A 25 19.29 -0.91 -30.20
CA GLN A 25 20.02 -2.08 -29.74
C GLN A 25 20.49 -1.86 -28.30
N PHE A 26 19.92 -2.60 -27.35
CA PHE A 26 20.55 -2.82 -26.06
C PHE A 26 21.17 -4.22 -26.05
N ASN A 27 22.47 -4.24 -25.80
CA ASN A 27 23.34 -5.41 -25.84
C ASN A 27 22.80 -6.57 -24.99
N ARG A 28 22.80 -7.75 -25.59
CA ARG A 28 22.69 -9.05 -24.92
C ARG A 28 23.85 -9.23 -23.95
N THR A 29 23.59 -9.09 -22.66
CA THR A 29 24.09 -9.95 -21.58
C THR A 29 23.38 -9.57 -20.29
N GLN A 30 23.00 -10.57 -19.49
CA GLN A 30 22.24 -10.51 -18.22
C GLN A 30 20.76 -10.93 -18.33
N ARG A 31 20.53 -12.20 -18.67
CA ARG A 31 19.35 -12.93 -18.17
C ARG A 31 19.62 -13.31 -16.72
N VAL A 32 19.04 -12.60 -15.76
CA VAL A 32 18.92 -13.12 -14.40
C VAL A 32 17.80 -14.16 -14.41
N ARG A 33 18.18 -15.43 -14.54
CA ARG A 33 17.30 -16.58 -14.29
C ARG A 33 17.06 -16.66 -12.78
N TRP A 34 15.81 -16.49 -12.35
CA TRP A 34 15.36 -17.00 -11.06
C TRP A 34 15.27 -18.53 -11.17
N CYS A 35 16.32 -19.24 -10.76
CA CYS A 35 16.27 -20.68 -10.58
C CYS A 35 15.48 -20.99 -9.30
N MET A 36 14.25 -21.51 -9.46
CA MET A 36 13.66 -22.38 -8.45
C MET A 36 14.52 -23.65 -8.38
N VAL A 37 15.29 -23.79 -7.30
CA VAL A 37 15.84 -25.09 -6.94
C VAL A 37 14.70 -25.86 -6.25
N SER A 38 14.05 -26.74 -7.00
CA SER A 38 13.23 -27.80 -6.43
C SER A 38 14.16 -28.81 -5.75
N ARG A 39 14.33 -28.68 -4.44
CA ARG A 39 14.74 -29.80 -3.60
C ARG A 39 13.55 -30.22 -2.74
N SER A 40 13.03 -31.39 -3.08
CA SER A 40 12.02 -32.13 -2.35
C SER A 40 12.56 -32.54 -0.97
N GLN A 41 12.14 -31.84 0.07
CA GLN A 41 11.99 -32.37 1.44
C GLN A 41 10.80 -31.67 2.11
N PRO A 42 10.06 -32.34 3.00
CA PRO A 42 8.74 -31.89 3.41
C PRO A 42 8.87 -30.65 4.30
N ALA A 43 8.48 -29.50 3.75
CA ALA A 43 8.39 -28.26 4.52
C ALA A 43 7.24 -28.41 5.53
N ARG A 44 7.60 -28.39 6.81
CA ARG A 44 6.66 -28.12 7.89
C ARG A 44 5.93 -26.80 7.57
N SER A 45 4.60 -26.87 7.54
CA SER A 45 3.70 -25.74 7.40
C SER A 45 3.99 -24.69 8.47
N PHE A 46 4.56 -23.55 8.06
CA PHE A 46 4.99 -22.47 8.97
C PHE A 46 3.93 -21.38 9.20
N TRP A 47 2.73 -21.52 8.63
CA TRP A 47 1.56 -20.66 8.89
C TRP A 47 0.68 -21.20 10.04
N GLY A 48 1.28 -21.87 11.02
CA GLY A 48 0.57 -22.37 12.20
C GLY A 48 0.30 -21.25 13.19
N LEU A 49 -0.95 -20.78 13.25
CA LEU A 49 -1.45 -20.02 14.41
C LEU A 49 -1.65 -21.02 15.57
N PRO A 50 -1.05 -20.83 16.76
CA PRO A 50 -1.45 -21.61 17.90
C PRO A 50 -2.77 -21.05 18.43
N PHE A 51 -3.78 -21.92 18.51
CA PHE A 51 -4.94 -21.73 19.36
C PHE A 51 -4.47 -21.54 20.81
N CYS A 52 -4.94 -20.49 21.49
CA CYS A 52 -4.67 -20.23 22.89
C CYS A 52 -5.99 -20.31 23.68
N PRO A 53 -6.14 -21.24 24.65
CA PRO A 53 -7.22 -21.16 25.61
C PRO A 53 -6.79 -20.36 26.85
N ILE A 54 -7.71 -19.51 27.29
CA ILE A 54 -7.67 -18.69 28.51
C ILE A 54 -7.62 -19.59 29.74
N LEU A 55 -6.74 -19.31 30.74
CA LEU A 55 -7.06 -19.19 32.18
C LEU A 55 -5.84 -18.94 33.11
N ARG A 56 -5.97 -17.85 33.89
CA ARG A 56 -5.61 -17.57 35.32
C ARG A 56 -4.16 -17.63 35.87
N CYS A 57 -3.74 -16.43 36.29
CA CYS A 57 -3.21 -15.96 37.59
C CYS A 57 -2.30 -16.84 38.47
N GLY A 58 -1.17 -16.25 38.87
CA GLY A 58 -0.38 -16.61 40.04
C GLY A 58 0.76 -15.60 40.29
N ASP A 59 0.78 -15.03 41.50
CA ASP A 59 1.54 -13.86 41.97
C ASP A 59 3.06 -14.03 42.16
N SER A 60 3.72 -12.86 42.28
CA SER A 60 4.73 -12.47 43.30
C SER A 60 6.25 -12.66 43.09
N SER A 61 6.93 -11.49 43.19
CA SER A 61 8.05 -11.16 44.10
C SER A 61 9.52 -11.13 43.61
N SER A 62 10.04 -9.88 43.55
CA SER A 62 11.24 -9.31 44.22
C SER A 62 12.67 -9.85 44.02
N GLY A 63 13.61 -8.91 43.81
CA GLY A 63 15.05 -9.03 44.18
C GLY A 63 16.01 -8.23 43.28
N LYS A 64 16.24 -6.93 43.51
CA LYS A 64 17.41 -6.28 44.18
C LYS A 64 18.78 -6.33 43.45
N ARG A 65 19.24 -5.11 43.09
CA ARG A 65 20.57 -4.45 43.20
C ARG A 65 21.88 -5.24 42.98
N SER A 66 22.80 -4.65 42.21
CA SER A 66 23.93 -3.88 42.78
C SER A 66 24.80 -3.17 41.72
N SER A 67 25.18 -1.95 42.07
CA SER A 67 26.11 -1.00 41.44
C SER A 67 27.58 -1.33 41.71
N THR A 68 28.48 -0.94 40.80
CA THR A 68 29.87 -0.60 41.17
C THR A 68 30.40 0.53 40.28
N THR A 69 30.62 1.68 40.92
CA THR A 69 31.45 2.81 40.49
C THR A 69 32.91 2.56 40.88
N MET A 70 33.87 2.99 40.06
CA MET A 70 35.19 3.39 40.54
C MET A 70 35.71 4.56 39.70
N GLU A 71 36.00 5.65 40.41
CA GLU A 71 36.80 6.80 39.96
C GLU A 71 38.29 6.50 40.16
N GLY A 72 39.13 7.10 39.31
CA GLY A 72 40.58 7.12 39.45
C GLY A 72 41.21 8.15 38.51
N THR A 73 41.63 9.27 39.08
CA THR A 73 42.30 10.43 38.44
C THR A 73 43.80 10.19 38.25
N ASN A 74 44.40 10.64 37.13
CA ASN A 74 45.47 11.67 37.09
C ASN A 74 46.25 11.77 35.74
N ASN A 75 46.28 13.01 35.23
CA ASN A 75 47.32 13.78 34.51
C ASN A 75 48.23 13.21 33.39
N ALA A 76 48.03 13.81 32.20
CA ALA A 76 48.96 14.53 31.32
C ALA A 76 50.35 13.94 30.96
N SER A 77 50.58 13.67 29.67
CA SER A 77 51.35 14.58 28.79
C SER A 77 51.35 14.10 27.33
N SER A 78 51.65 15.04 26.44
CA SER A 78 51.63 15.07 24.97
C SER A 78 52.24 13.88 24.23
N ASN A 79 51.59 13.47 23.12
CA ASN A 79 52.29 13.33 21.83
C ASN A 79 51.32 13.32 20.63
N THR A 80 51.60 14.22 19.71
CA THR A 80 50.99 14.39 18.39
C THR A 80 51.25 13.18 17.49
N THR A 81 50.20 12.54 16.99
CA THR A 81 50.25 11.79 15.73
C THR A 81 48.99 12.05 14.91
N ARG A 82 49.23 12.44 13.66
CA ARG A 82 48.25 12.88 12.66
C ARG A 82 47.51 11.64 12.14
N ALA A 83 46.37 11.30 12.74
CA ALA A 83 45.51 10.24 12.23
C ALA A 83 44.74 10.73 11.00
N GLY A 84 44.96 10.09 9.86
CA GLY A 84 44.27 10.36 8.60
C GLY A 84 42.76 10.23 8.77
N ALA A 85 42.03 11.24 8.30
CA ALA A 85 40.59 11.21 8.22
C ALA A 85 40.15 9.98 7.39
N SER A 86 39.40 9.08 8.01
CA SER A 86 38.65 8.06 7.28
C SER A 86 37.71 8.75 6.30
N PRO A 87 37.57 8.28 5.05
CA PRO A 87 36.64 8.89 4.12
C PRO A 87 35.23 8.65 4.66
N ALA A 88 34.57 9.74 5.06
CA ALA A 88 33.15 9.74 5.35
C ALA A 88 32.42 9.08 4.18
N ASN A 89 31.57 8.09 4.47
CA ASN A 89 30.60 7.50 3.56
C ASN A 89 29.80 8.65 2.91
N ARG A 90 30.20 9.09 1.71
CA ARG A 90 29.43 10.03 0.92
C ARG A 90 28.27 9.24 0.32
N VAL A 91 27.11 9.35 0.96
CA VAL A 91 25.82 8.95 0.35
C VAL A 91 25.67 9.80 -0.91
N ASP A 92 25.56 9.16 -2.08
CA ASP A 92 25.31 9.87 -3.34
C ASP A 92 23.97 10.63 -3.20
N PRO A 93 23.95 11.96 -3.41
CA PRO A 93 22.75 12.79 -3.29
C PRO A 93 21.57 12.30 -4.15
N ARG A 94 21.81 11.56 -5.24
CA ARG A 94 20.75 10.94 -6.05
C ARG A 94 20.01 9.82 -5.33
N PHE A 95 20.57 9.30 -4.25
CA PHE A 95 19.98 8.29 -3.36
C PHE A 95 19.56 8.88 -2.00
N THR A 96 19.62 10.21 -1.82
CA THR A 96 18.95 10.85 -0.69
C THR A 96 17.45 10.80 -0.93
N ARG A 97 16.75 10.00 -0.12
CA ARG A 97 15.31 9.72 -0.27
C ARG A 97 14.52 11.02 -0.08
N GLN A 98 14.15 11.66 -1.18
CA GLN A 98 13.19 12.77 -1.15
C GLN A 98 11.78 12.17 -1.03
N TYR A 99 11.13 12.43 0.10
CA TYR A 99 9.76 12.00 0.38
C TYR A 99 8.72 13.02 -0.10
N ASN A 100 9.03 13.74 -1.17
CA ASN A 100 8.07 14.58 -1.87
C ASN A 100 7.52 13.73 -3.02
N PHE A 101 6.38 13.09 -2.78
CA PHE A 101 5.76 12.25 -3.80
C PHE A 101 5.32 13.13 -4.97
N GLU A 102 5.81 12.82 -6.18
CA GLU A 102 5.16 13.29 -7.39
C GLU A 102 3.71 12.83 -7.33
N THR A 103 2.78 13.78 -7.42
CA THR A 103 1.37 13.53 -7.13
C THR A 103 0.53 13.93 -8.30
N ILE A 104 -0.29 13.00 -8.78
CA ILE A 104 -1.31 13.28 -9.79
C ILE A 104 -2.64 13.47 -9.09
N ILE A 105 -3.36 14.52 -9.47
CA ILE A 105 -4.65 14.86 -8.90
C ILE A 105 -5.72 14.67 -9.97
N LEU A 106 -6.77 13.93 -9.62
CA LEU A 106 -8.01 13.90 -10.39
C LEU A 106 -9.03 14.76 -9.65
N GLU A 107 -9.36 15.90 -10.25
CA GLU A 107 -10.35 16.84 -9.74
C GLU A 107 -11.75 16.21 -9.78
N PRO A 108 -12.58 16.41 -8.73
CA PRO A 108 -13.98 15.99 -8.77
C PRO A 108 -14.71 16.76 -9.87
N LYS A 109 -15.66 16.08 -10.54
CA LYS A 109 -16.52 16.71 -11.57
C LYS A 109 -17.69 17.50 -10.95
N GLY A 110 -18.06 17.18 -9.70
CA GLY A 110 -19.10 17.85 -8.91
C GLY A 110 -18.53 18.50 -7.65
N GLU A 111 -19.39 18.76 -6.67
CA GLU A 111 -18.96 19.30 -5.37
C GLU A 111 -17.95 18.37 -4.69
N HIS A 112 -16.86 18.94 -4.16
CA HIS A 112 -15.83 18.18 -3.46
C HIS A 112 -16.32 17.77 -2.07
N LEU A 113 -16.78 16.52 -1.93
CA LEU A 113 -17.31 15.97 -0.68
C LEU A 113 -16.36 14.96 -0.04
N ALA A 114 -15.44 14.38 -0.81
CA ALA A 114 -14.49 13.40 -0.31
C ALA A 114 -13.14 13.50 -1.01
N THR A 115 -12.08 13.12 -0.29
CA THR A 115 -10.72 12.95 -0.82
C THR A 115 -10.27 11.52 -0.57
N VAL A 116 -9.74 10.88 -1.62
CA VAL A 116 -9.09 9.57 -1.52
C VAL A 116 -7.62 9.72 -1.93
N VAL A 117 -6.70 9.28 -1.06
CA VAL A 117 -5.30 9.05 -1.48
C VAL A 117 -5.17 7.61 -1.95
N TRP A 118 -4.75 7.39 -3.20
CA TRP A 118 -4.61 6.07 -3.80
C TRP A 118 -3.15 5.67 -4.02
N LEU A 119 -2.75 4.52 -3.49
CA LEU A 119 -1.37 4.04 -3.46
C LEU A 119 -1.17 2.88 -4.45
N HIS A 120 -0.22 3.04 -5.37
CA HIS A 120 0.11 2.01 -6.37
C HIS A 120 0.92 0.83 -5.77
N GLY A 121 1.09 -0.25 -6.55
CA GLY A 121 1.88 -1.42 -6.16
C GLY A 121 3.41 -1.21 -6.25
N PHE A 122 4.18 -2.23 -5.86
CA PHE A 122 5.64 -2.20 -5.98
C PHE A 122 6.08 -2.06 -7.45
N SER A 123 7.09 -1.24 -7.72
CA SER A 123 7.63 -0.99 -9.07
C SER A 123 6.60 -0.42 -10.08
N ASP A 124 5.58 0.27 -9.57
CA ASP A 124 4.51 0.92 -10.36
C ASP A 124 4.56 2.46 -10.21
N SER A 125 3.57 3.18 -10.71
CA SER A 125 3.52 4.65 -10.61
C SER A 125 2.12 5.18 -10.39
N GLY A 126 2.03 6.39 -9.84
CA GLY A 126 0.77 7.12 -9.75
C GLY A 126 0.18 7.43 -11.13
N ALA A 127 1.01 7.63 -12.16
CA ALA A 127 0.56 7.91 -13.53
C ALA A 127 -0.22 6.75 -14.15
N ARG A 128 0.24 5.52 -13.95
CA ARG A 128 -0.45 4.33 -14.44
C ARG A 128 -1.81 4.16 -13.75
N TRP A 129 -1.86 4.34 -12.43
CA TRP A 129 -3.09 4.27 -11.66
C TRP A 129 -4.05 5.43 -11.93
N ALA A 130 -3.55 6.63 -12.19
CA ALA A 130 -4.37 7.74 -12.63
C ALA A 130 -5.07 7.43 -13.96
N THR A 131 -4.38 6.77 -14.89
CA THR A 131 -4.99 6.29 -16.13
C THR A 131 -6.03 5.20 -15.87
N GLU A 132 -5.72 4.21 -15.03
CA GLU A 132 -6.65 3.13 -14.68
C GLU A 132 -7.93 3.68 -14.04
N LEU A 133 -7.78 4.58 -13.08
CA LEU A 133 -8.87 5.25 -12.37
C LEU A 133 -9.66 6.21 -13.29
N LYS A 134 -9.01 6.88 -14.27
CA LYS A 134 -9.69 7.73 -15.26
C LYS A 134 -10.50 6.94 -16.28
N ASN A 135 -9.97 5.81 -16.76
CA ASN A 135 -10.63 4.97 -17.76
C ASN A 135 -11.94 4.35 -17.24
N VAL A 136 -12.11 4.37 -15.93
CA VAL A 136 -13.41 4.17 -15.30
C VAL A 136 -14.11 5.52 -15.29
N ASP A 137 -14.91 5.79 -16.34
CA ASP A 137 -15.80 6.97 -16.52
C ASP A 137 -16.81 7.22 -15.37
N GLN A 138 -16.62 6.51 -14.27
CA GLN A 138 -17.59 6.20 -13.26
C GLN A 138 -17.09 6.52 -11.86
N LEU A 139 -15.83 6.86 -11.60
CA LEU A 139 -15.46 7.31 -10.23
C LEU A 139 -16.38 8.46 -9.78
N SER A 140 -16.86 8.37 -8.53
CA SER A 140 -17.92 9.25 -8.03
C SER A 140 -17.59 10.72 -8.31
N PRO A 141 -18.53 11.51 -8.85
CA PRO A 141 -18.26 12.88 -9.29
C PRO A 141 -17.82 13.79 -8.14
N ASN A 142 -18.03 13.38 -6.88
CA ASN A 142 -17.73 14.18 -5.69
C ASN A 142 -16.40 13.84 -5.02
N ILE A 143 -15.64 12.87 -5.57
CA ILE A 143 -14.38 12.42 -5.00
C ILE A 143 -13.20 13.07 -5.72
N ARG A 144 -12.35 13.74 -4.96
CA ARG A 144 -11.00 14.13 -5.37
C ARG A 144 -10.05 12.95 -5.16
N TRP A 145 -9.33 12.56 -6.19
CA TRP A 145 -8.32 11.50 -6.08
C TRP A 145 -6.92 12.10 -6.08
N ILE A 146 -6.11 11.69 -5.10
CA ILE A 146 -4.71 12.07 -4.97
C ILE A 146 -3.89 10.82 -5.13
N ILE A 147 -3.06 10.77 -6.16
CA ILE A 147 -2.39 9.55 -6.61
C ILE A 147 -0.89 9.82 -6.59
N PRO A 148 -0.25 9.68 -5.42
CA PRO A 148 1.19 9.84 -5.29
C PRO A 148 1.95 8.69 -5.94
N THR A 149 3.18 8.98 -6.38
CA THR A 149 4.19 7.98 -6.72
C THR A 149 5.14 7.77 -5.54
N ALA A 150 5.32 6.52 -5.14
CA ALA A 150 6.24 6.12 -4.09
C ALA A 150 7.69 6.53 -4.43
N PRO A 151 8.55 6.77 -3.43
CA PRO A 151 9.94 7.08 -3.69
C PRO A 151 10.66 5.84 -4.23
N LEU A 152 11.83 6.04 -4.85
CA LEU A 152 12.69 4.93 -5.22
C LEU A 152 13.17 4.19 -3.97
N ALA A 153 13.20 2.86 -4.06
CA ALA A 153 13.83 1.98 -3.09
C ALA A 153 15.34 2.24 -3.03
N ARG A 154 15.95 1.93 -1.89
CA ARG A 154 17.35 2.31 -1.61
C ARG A 154 18.35 1.68 -2.56
N ASP A 155 18.17 0.39 -2.84
CA ASP A 155 19.19 -0.42 -3.51
C ASP A 155 18.84 -0.78 -4.96
N ILE A 156 17.60 -0.52 -5.37
CA ILE A 156 17.08 -0.87 -6.69
C ILE A 156 16.22 0.28 -7.23
N PRO A 157 16.35 0.64 -8.53
CA PRO A 157 15.65 1.79 -9.13
C PRO A 157 14.18 1.47 -9.43
N VAL A 158 13.45 1.05 -8.41
CA VAL A 158 12.01 0.76 -8.46
C VAL A 158 11.32 1.53 -7.35
N THR A 159 10.09 1.94 -7.59
CA THR A 159 9.26 2.66 -6.63
C THR A 159 8.74 1.73 -5.55
N ALA A 160 8.90 2.10 -4.28
CA ALA A 160 8.45 1.30 -3.15
C ALA A 160 8.06 2.16 -1.95
N TRP A 161 6.91 1.86 -1.33
CA TRP A 161 6.44 2.54 -0.13
C TRP A 161 7.29 2.19 1.10
N PHE A 162 7.75 0.95 1.17
CA PHE A 162 8.61 0.44 2.22
C PHE A 162 9.51 -0.65 1.64
N GLU A 163 10.65 -0.92 2.27
CA GLU A 163 11.54 -1.99 1.84
C GLU A 163 10.90 -3.35 2.10
N PHE A 164 10.86 -4.21 1.08
CA PHE A 164 10.30 -5.55 1.17
C PHE A 164 11.33 -6.58 0.74
N ARG A 165 11.67 -7.50 1.64
CA ARG A 165 12.49 -8.68 1.33
C ARG A 165 11.83 -9.93 1.89
N TYR A 166 11.72 -10.95 1.05
CA TYR A 166 11.16 -12.23 1.48
C TYR A 166 11.91 -12.79 2.69
N GLY A 167 11.16 -13.18 3.72
CA GLY A 167 11.71 -13.76 4.95
C GLY A 167 12.35 -12.75 5.91
N GLN A 168 12.28 -11.45 5.63
CA GLN A 168 12.68 -10.40 6.57
C GLN A 168 11.49 -9.77 7.27
N GLU A 169 11.77 -9.15 8.41
CA GLU A 169 10.80 -8.29 9.09
C GLU A 169 10.40 -7.11 8.20
N VAL A 170 9.18 -6.63 8.43
CA VAL A 170 8.63 -5.49 7.71
C VAL A 170 9.45 -4.23 8.04
N ASP A 171 9.79 -3.44 7.02
CA ASP A 171 10.40 -2.12 7.17
C ASP A 171 9.40 -1.12 7.81
N MET A 172 9.30 -1.18 9.14
CA MET A 172 8.42 -0.32 9.92
C MET A 172 8.74 1.16 9.78
N GLU A 173 10.02 1.50 9.63
CA GLU A 173 10.46 2.88 9.45
C GLU A 173 10.03 3.41 8.06
N GLY A 174 10.15 2.59 7.01
CA GLY A 174 9.62 2.90 5.68
C GLY A 174 8.10 3.05 5.66
N LEU A 175 7.38 2.14 6.34
CA LEU A 175 5.94 2.22 6.48
C LEU A 175 5.49 3.49 7.20
N ASP A 176 6.13 3.84 8.33
CA ASP A 176 5.83 5.06 9.07
C ASP A 176 6.07 6.30 8.21
N ARG A 177 7.17 6.36 7.46
CA ARG A 177 7.46 7.51 6.59
C ARG A 177 6.44 7.64 5.46
N SER A 178 6.05 6.54 4.84
CA SER A 178 5.00 6.55 3.82
C SER A 178 3.65 6.98 4.40
N ALA A 179 3.31 6.48 5.60
CA ALA A 179 2.11 6.90 6.33
C ALA A 179 2.14 8.39 6.70
N GLU A 180 3.28 8.91 7.17
CA GLU A 180 3.47 10.33 7.50
C GLU A 180 3.26 11.21 6.26
N THR A 181 3.80 10.82 5.09
CA THR A 181 3.58 11.58 3.85
C THR A 181 2.13 11.55 3.39
N VAL A 182 1.46 10.39 3.44
CA VAL A 182 0.04 10.30 3.09
C VAL A 182 -0.84 11.10 4.06
N ALA A 183 -0.54 11.06 5.36
CA ALA A 183 -1.24 11.87 6.34
C ALA A 183 -1.09 13.38 6.08
N LYS A 184 0.09 13.84 5.64
CA LYS A 184 0.30 15.24 5.21
C LYS A 184 -0.55 15.60 4.00
N LEU A 185 -0.66 14.73 3.00
CA LEU A 185 -1.53 14.96 1.83
C LEU A 185 -2.99 15.12 2.26
N LEU A 186 -3.50 14.22 3.10
CA LEU A 186 -4.87 14.30 3.62
C LEU A 186 -5.10 15.54 4.49
N LEU A 187 -4.11 15.94 5.30
CA LEU A 187 -4.20 17.14 6.15
C LEU A 187 -4.27 18.43 5.32
N ASN A 188 -3.46 18.51 4.27
CA ASN A 188 -3.46 19.65 3.35
C ASN A 188 -4.83 19.78 2.67
N GLU A 189 -5.46 18.66 2.30
CA GLU A 189 -6.80 18.67 1.70
C GLU A 189 -7.88 19.11 2.66
N LYS A 190 -7.84 18.64 3.91
CA LYS A 190 -8.75 19.11 4.96
C LYS A 190 -8.63 20.62 5.18
N THR A 191 -7.40 21.14 5.15
CA THR A 191 -7.13 22.58 5.29
C THR A 191 -7.61 23.35 4.06
N ARG A 192 -7.35 22.83 2.85
CA ARG A 192 -7.76 23.42 1.57
C ARG A 192 -9.27 23.54 1.44
N ALA A 193 -10.03 22.58 1.96
CA ALA A 193 -11.50 22.62 1.99
C ALA A 193 -12.08 23.62 3.01
N GLY A 194 -11.27 24.55 3.52
CA GLY A 194 -11.70 25.63 4.41
C GLY A 194 -11.93 25.22 5.85
N GLY A 195 -11.54 23.99 6.26
CA GLY A 195 -11.69 23.46 7.62
C GLY A 195 -13.14 23.26 8.10
N SER A 196 -14.12 23.90 7.46
CA SER A 196 -15.55 23.87 7.77
C SER A 196 -16.35 22.93 6.86
N GLN A 197 -15.84 22.58 5.67
CA GLN A 197 -16.45 21.51 4.87
C GLN A 197 -16.13 20.15 5.50
N ASN A 198 -17.17 19.36 5.77
CA ASN A 198 -17.09 17.97 6.22
C ASN A 198 -16.58 17.05 5.09
N VAL A 199 -15.43 17.37 4.49
CA VAL A 199 -14.80 16.52 3.47
C VAL A 199 -14.38 15.21 4.12
N LYS A 200 -14.92 14.12 3.57
CA LYS A 200 -14.60 12.75 3.98
C LYS A 200 -13.21 12.36 3.52
N LEU A 201 -12.45 11.67 4.37
CA LEU A 201 -11.07 11.29 4.09
C LEU A 201 -10.96 9.78 4.01
N ALA A 202 -10.35 9.30 2.91
CA ALA A 202 -10.10 7.88 2.71
C ALA A 202 -8.72 7.62 2.12
N VAL A 203 -8.25 6.38 2.30
CA VAL A 203 -7.01 5.89 1.71
C VAL A 203 -7.27 4.57 1.01
N GLY A 204 -6.71 4.40 -0.17
CA GLY A 204 -6.83 3.17 -0.95
C GLY A 204 -5.48 2.72 -1.48
N GLY A 205 -5.38 1.46 -1.89
CA GLY A 205 -4.21 1.03 -2.65
C GLY A 205 -4.26 -0.40 -3.14
N PHE A 206 -3.29 -0.72 -3.99
CA PHE A 206 -3.11 -2.03 -4.61
C PHE A 206 -1.78 -2.66 -4.21
N SER A 207 -1.74 -3.97 -3.93
CA SER A 207 -0.52 -4.71 -3.61
C SER A 207 0.29 -4.08 -2.46
N GLN A 208 1.53 -3.64 -2.69
CA GLN A 208 2.29 -2.91 -1.66
C GLN A 208 1.60 -1.60 -1.22
N GLY A 209 0.86 -0.95 -2.11
CA GLY A 209 0.01 0.20 -1.77
C GLY A 209 -1.18 -0.20 -0.88
N CYS A 210 -1.76 -1.38 -1.08
CA CYS A 210 -2.78 -1.93 -0.17
C CYS A 210 -2.21 -2.14 1.22
N ALA A 211 -1.03 -2.77 1.35
CA ALA A 211 -0.39 -2.95 2.63
C ALA A 211 -0.12 -1.63 3.36
N THR A 212 0.30 -0.61 2.62
CA THR A 212 0.48 0.74 3.15
C THR A 212 -0.85 1.37 3.58
N ALA A 213 -1.92 1.26 2.78
CA ALA A 213 -3.23 1.81 3.09
C ALA A 213 -3.86 1.16 4.34
N LEU A 214 -3.76 -0.17 4.47
CA LEU A 214 -4.21 -0.90 5.66
C LEU A 214 -3.40 -0.51 6.91
N TYR A 215 -2.09 -0.31 6.76
CA TYR A 215 -1.25 0.20 7.84
C TYR A 215 -1.68 1.61 8.29
N ILE A 216 -1.91 2.53 7.35
CA ILE A 216 -2.40 3.88 7.65
C ILE A 216 -3.77 3.83 8.35
N THR A 217 -4.64 2.90 7.95
CA THR A 217 -5.94 2.66 8.59
C THR A 217 -5.77 2.25 10.06
N ALA A 218 -4.85 1.32 10.32
CA ALA A 218 -4.48 0.94 11.70
C ALA A 218 -3.95 2.13 12.49
N CYS A 219 -3.04 2.94 11.92
CA CYS A 219 -2.52 4.14 12.58
C CYS A 219 -3.62 5.15 12.91
N SER A 220 -4.58 5.35 12.00
CA SER A 220 -5.72 6.27 12.20
C SER A 220 -6.60 5.84 13.37
N VAL A 221 -6.93 4.55 13.47
CA VAL A 221 -7.74 4.05 14.59
C VAL A 221 -6.96 3.94 15.89
N LEU A 222 -5.67 3.63 15.85
CA LEU A 222 -4.81 3.64 17.04
C LEU A 222 -4.50 5.07 17.52
N GLY A 223 -4.59 6.06 16.63
CA GLY A 223 -4.27 7.46 16.91
C GLY A 223 -2.76 7.74 16.94
N LYS A 224 -1.93 6.80 16.49
CA LYS A 224 -0.47 6.90 16.48
C LYS A 224 0.14 6.07 15.36
N TYR A 225 1.33 6.46 14.93
CA TYR A 225 2.20 5.69 14.04
C TYR A 225 2.87 4.52 14.79
N GLY A 226 3.57 3.65 14.07
CA GLY A 226 4.27 2.51 14.64
C GLY A 226 5.40 2.90 15.60
N ASN A 227 6.03 4.05 15.35
CA ASN A 227 7.03 4.69 16.20
C ASN A 227 6.45 5.45 17.42
N GLY A 228 5.12 5.44 17.61
CA GLY A 228 4.45 6.06 18.75
C GLY A 228 4.12 7.55 18.61
N LYS A 229 4.53 8.22 17.52
CA LYS A 229 4.11 9.61 17.26
C LYS A 229 2.59 9.68 17.02
N PRO A 230 1.90 10.76 17.40
CA PRO A 230 0.47 10.92 17.15
C PRO A 230 0.13 10.92 15.65
N PHE A 231 -0.95 10.21 15.28
CA PHE A 231 -1.46 10.19 13.92
C PHE A 231 -2.55 11.27 13.75
N PRO A 232 -2.38 12.25 12.83
CA PRO A 232 -3.20 13.47 12.84
C PRO A 232 -4.55 13.34 12.12
N ILE A 233 -4.78 12.24 11.39
CA ILE A 233 -5.95 12.07 10.52
C ILE A 233 -6.91 11.00 11.04
N LYS A 234 -8.21 11.31 11.01
CA LYS A 234 -9.28 10.34 11.19
C LYS A 234 -9.79 9.95 9.80
N LEU A 235 -9.76 8.67 9.48
CA LEU A 235 -10.26 8.15 8.20
C LEU A 235 -11.71 7.70 8.31
N ASP A 236 -12.50 8.06 7.31
CA ASP A 236 -13.89 7.62 7.15
C ASP A 236 -13.95 6.25 6.45
N ALA A 237 -13.06 6.00 5.49
CA ALA A 237 -13.00 4.74 4.75
C ALA A 237 -11.58 4.34 4.33
N ALA A 238 -11.38 3.04 4.09
CA ALA A 238 -10.15 2.51 3.51
C ALA A 238 -10.44 1.41 2.49
N ILE A 239 -9.56 1.28 1.49
CA ILE A 239 -9.66 0.28 0.41
C ILE A 239 -8.31 -0.45 0.27
N GLY A 240 -8.34 -1.77 0.24
CA GLY A 240 -7.16 -2.60 0.00
C GLY A 240 -7.43 -3.63 -1.08
N LEU A 241 -6.69 -3.55 -2.19
CA LEU A 241 -6.81 -4.51 -3.29
C LEU A 241 -5.57 -5.38 -3.42
N SER A 242 -5.77 -6.68 -3.60
CA SER A 242 -4.73 -7.65 -3.90
C SER A 242 -3.49 -7.52 -2.99
N GLY A 243 -3.71 -7.37 -1.68
CA GLY A 243 -2.66 -7.06 -0.70
C GLY A 243 -2.86 -7.70 0.67
N TRP A 244 -2.19 -7.17 1.69
CA TRP A 244 -2.21 -7.72 3.05
C TRP A 244 -1.94 -6.65 4.10
N MET A 245 -2.40 -6.85 5.34
CA MET A 245 -2.02 -6.04 6.49
C MET A 245 -0.63 -6.49 6.99
N PRO A 246 0.41 -5.66 6.90
CA PRO A 246 1.78 -6.10 7.22
C PRO A 246 2.02 -6.34 8.71
N THR A 247 1.19 -5.77 9.58
CA THR A 247 1.42 -5.73 11.04
C THR A 247 0.24 -6.25 11.86
N ILE A 248 -0.40 -7.35 11.42
CA ILE A 248 -1.58 -7.94 12.09
C ILE A 248 -1.37 -8.14 13.59
N GLN A 249 -0.27 -8.77 14.00
CA GLN A 249 -0.01 -9.06 15.42
C GLN A 249 0.10 -7.78 16.24
N LYS A 250 0.79 -6.76 15.71
CA LYS A 250 0.92 -5.45 16.35
C LYS A 250 -0.44 -4.77 16.48
N LEU A 251 -1.24 -4.74 15.41
CA LEU A 251 -2.60 -4.22 15.41
C LEU A 251 -3.44 -4.86 16.51
N VAL A 252 -3.50 -6.20 16.55
CA VAL A 252 -4.29 -6.93 17.56
C VAL A 252 -3.81 -6.61 18.97
N SER A 253 -2.49 -6.61 19.19
CA SER A 253 -1.92 -6.32 20.52
C SER A 253 -2.19 -4.90 21.01
N GLU A 254 -2.12 -3.90 20.13
CA GLU A 254 -2.28 -2.49 20.52
C GLU A 254 -3.76 -2.06 20.61
N MET A 255 -4.64 -2.77 19.92
CA MET A 255 -6.09 -2.58 20.03
C MET A 255 -6.68 -3.25 21.27
N ALA A 256 -6.02 -4.27 21.82
CA ALA A 256 -6.50 -5.01 22.97
C ALA A 256 -6.71 -4.09 24.19
N GLY A 257 -7.96 -3.99 24.66
CA GLY A 257 -8.33 -3.14 25.79
C GLY A 257 -8.38 -1.63 25.49
N ASN A 258 -8.09 -1.20 24.26
CA ASN A 258 -8.09 0.21 23.87
C ASN A 258 -9.49 0.65 23.38
N GLN A 259 -10.33 1.11 24.31
CA GLN A 259 -11.72 1.48 24.02
C GLN A 259 -11.84 2.64 23.03
N ASP A 260 -10.98 3.65 23.14
CA ASP A 260 -10.99 4.80 22.24
C ASP A 260 -10.64 4.39 20.80
N ALA A 261 -9.68 3.48 20.64
CA ALA A 261 -9.31 2.96 19.33
C ALA A 261 -10.43 2.08 18.76
N ALA A 262 -11.07 1.25 19.59
CA ALA A 262 -12.23 0.46 19.18
C ALA A 262 -13.42 1.35 18.76
N GLU A 263 -13.63 2.50 19.41
CA GLU A 263 -14.66 3.47 18.98
C GLU A 263 -14.33 4.09 17.62
N ARG A 264 -13.06 4.45 17.38
CA ARG A 264 -12.62 4.93 16.07
C ARG A 264 -12.80 3.86 15.00
N ALA A 265 -12.42 2.61 15.29
CA ALA A 265 -12.60 1.48 14.38
C ALA A 265 -14.06 1.25 13.97
N ARG A 266 -15.03 1.40 14.88
CA ARG A 266 -16.47 1.29 14.58
C ARG A 266 -17.02 2.37 13.63
N LYS A 267 -16.26 3.44 13.41
CA LYS A 267 -16.65 4.57 12.54
C LYS A 267 -15.93 4.55 11.19
N THR A 268 -14.99 3.63 10.98
CA THR A 268 -14.20 3.53 9.75
C THR A 268 -14.64 2.32 8.93
N SER A 269 -15.04 2.56 7.69
CA SER A 269 -15.42 1.49 6.75
C SER A 269 -14.18 0.92 6.06
N LEU A 270 -14.12 -0.39 5.83
CA LEU A 270 -12.99 -1.04 5.17
C LEU A 270 -13.45 -1.98 4.05
N PHE A 271 -12.92 -1.79 2.85
CA PHE A 271 -13.08 -2.71 1.72
C PHE A 271 -11.77 -3.46 1.47
N ILE A 272 -11.84 -4.80 1.37
CA ILE A 272 -10.74 -5.64 0.93
C ILE A 272 -11.21 -6.45 -0.28
N GLY A 273 -10.56 -6.21 -1.43
CA GLY A 273 -10.77 -6.94 -2.68
C GLY A 273 -9.58 -7.82 -3.01
N HIS A 274 -9.80 -9.03 -3.51
CA HIS A 274 -8.71 -9.93 -3.90
C HIS A 274 -9.13 -10.94 -4.97
N CYS A 275 -8.27 -11.24 -5.94
CA CYS A 275 -8.53 -12.31 -6.91
C CYS A 275 -8.10 -13.69 -6.35
N ASP A 276 -8.94 -14.72 -6.48
CA ASP A 276 -8.67 -16.05 -5.95
C ASP A 276 -7.48 -16.73 -6.64
N ASP A 277 -7.24 -16.39 -7.92
CA ASP A 277 -6.13 -16.86 -8.75
C ASP A 277 -4.87 -15.97 -8.69
N ASP A 278 -4.76 -15.08 -7.69
CA ASP A 278 -3.57 -14.25 -7.48
C ASP A 278 -2.33 -15.10 -7.14
N GLY A 279 -1.43 -15.22 -8.13
CA GLY A 279 -0.17 -15.94 -8.02
C GLY A 279 0.98 -15.17 -7.34
N VAL A 280 0.77 -13.92 -6.95
CA VAL A 280 1.79 -13.05 -6.32
C VAL A 280 1.51 -12.88 -4.83
N VAL A 281 0.28 -12.45 -4.48
CA VAL A 281 -0.15 -12.30 -3.09
C VAL A 281 -1.27 -13.30 -2.83
N PRO A 282 -1.04 -14.36 -2.02
CA PRO A 282 -2.06 -15.37 -1.78
C PRO A 282 -3.32 -14.77 -1.12
N ALA A 283 -4.51 -15.06 -1.67
CA ALA A 283 -5.80 -14.53 -1.20
C ALA A 283 -6.07 -14.78 0.30
N ARG A 284 -5.48 -15.83 0.89
CA ARG A 284 -5.54 -16.07 2.35
C ARG A 284 -5.01 -14.91 3.18
N LEU A 285 -4.10 -14.09 2.66
CA LEU A 285 -3.55 -12.93 3.36
C LEU A 285 -4.56 -11.78 3.42
N ALA A 286 -5.33 -11.54 2.36
CA ALA A 286 -6.46 -10.60 2.40
C ALA A 286 -7.52 -11.08 3.39
N LYS A 287 -7.85 -12.38 3.39
CA LYS A 287 -8.77 -12.95 4.39
C LYS A 287 -8.26 -12.74 5.82
N ALA A 288 -7.00 -13.09 6.10
CA ALA A 288 -6.40 -12.90 7.41
C ALA A 288 -6.39 -11.42 7.85
N SER A 289 -6.17 -10.50 6.90
CA SER A 289 -6.23 -9.07 7.14
C SER A 289 -7.65 -8.63 7.51
N SER A 290 -8.65 -9.06 6.74
CA SER A 290 -10.06 -8.79 6.99
C SER A 290 -10.50 -9.32 8.36
N ASP A 291 -10.15 -10.56 8.68
CA ASP A 291 -10.46 -11.19 9.95
C ASP A 291 -9.80 -10.46 11.13
N ALA A 292 -8.55 -10.00 10.96
CA ALA A 292 -7.87 -9.19 11.98
C ALA A 292 -8.56 -7.85 12.23
N PHE A 293 -8.95 -7.12 11.18
CA PHE A 293 -9.66 -5.84 11.32
C PHE A 293 -11.03 -6.04 12.00
N ARG A 294 -11.80 -7.06 11.60
CA ARG A 294 -13.06 -7.41 12.30
C ARG A 294 -12.81 -7.73 13.78
N GLY A 295 -11.78 -8.52 14.06
CA GLY A 295 -11.41 -8.95 15.42
C GLY A 295 -11.03 -7.79 16.35
N VAL A 296 -10.57 -6.66 15.82
CA VAL A 296 -10.20 -5.47 16.63
C VAL A 296 -11.27 -4.39 16.67
N GLY A 297 -12.49 -4.67 16.20
CA GLY A 297 -13.65 -3.79 16.41
C GLY A 297 -14.11 -2.99 15.19
N PHE A 298 -13.59 -3.27 13.99
CA PHE A 298 -14.20 -2.76 12.76
C PHE A 298 -15.51 -3.52 12.51
N ASN A 299 -16.63 -2.81 12.57
CA ASN A 299 -17.97 -3.36 12.33
C ASN A 299 -18.32 -3.42 10.83
N ASP A 300 -17.73 -2.56 10.02
CA ASP A 300 -18.02 -2.42 8.60
C ASP A 300 -16.81 -2.82 7.73
N VAL A 301 -16.53 -4.13 7.69
CA VAL A 301 -15.48 -4.72 6.86
C VAL A 301 -16.10 -5.56 5.76
N THR A 302 -15.95 -5.11 4.52
CA THR A 302 -16.31 -5.85 3.30
C THR A 302 -15.10 -6.63 2.80
N LEU A 303 -15.24 -7.94 2.62
CA LEU A 303 -14.27 -8.78 1.90
C LEU A 303 -14.97 -9.31 0.66
N LYS A 304 -14.47 -8.96 -0.53
CA LYS A 304 -14.98 -9.47 -1.79
C LYS A 304 -13.85 -10.19 -2.53
N THR A 305 -14.14 -11.38 -3.05
CA THR A 305 -13.18 -12.13 -3.86
C THR A 305 -13.67 -12.26 -5.30
N TYR A 306 -12.72 -12.34 -6.22
CA TYR A 306 -12.98 -12.43 -7.65
C TYR A 306 -12.35 -13.72 -8.18
N PRO A 307 -13.10 -14.60 -8.87
CA PRO A 307 -12.56 -15.92 -9.25
C PRO A 307 -11.35 -15.86 -10.18
N ASN A 308 -11.32 -14.86 -11.09
CA ASN A 308 -10.29 -14.71 -12.10
C ASN A 308 -9.88 -13.25 -12.24
N GLY A 309 -8.58 -12.99 -12.18
CA GLY A 309 -8.01 -11.66 -12.33
C GLY A 309 -6.51 -11.60 -12.07
N ALA A 310 -5.92 -12.69 -11.60
CA ALA A 310 -4.51 -12.79 -11.21
C ALA A 310 -4.12 -11.64 -10.27
N HIS A 311 -2.86 -11.20 -10.30
CA HIS A 311 -2.41 -10.04 -9.54
C HIS A 311 -2.71 -8.74 -10.29
N SER A 312 -3.99 -8.40 -10.46
CA SER A 312 -4.44 -7.17 -11.11
C SER A 312 -5.71 -6.63 -10.47
N ALA A 313 -6.07 -5.38 -10.76
CA ALA A 313 -7.36 -4.83 -10.40
C ALA A 313 -8.33 -5.00 -11.58
N THR A 314 -9.37 -5.80 -11.38
CA THR A 314 -10.33 -6.11 -12.47
C THR A 314 -11.34 -4.98 -12.64
N LYS A 315 -11.98 -4.89 -13.82
CA LYS A 315 -13.03 -3.90 -14.05
C LYS A 315 -14.23 -4.08 -13.11
N GLU A 316 -14.57 -5.32 -12.78
CA GLU A 316 -15.62 -5.64 -11.82
C GLU A 316 -15.23 -5.14 -10.42
N GLU A 317 -14.01 -5.40 -9.99
CA GLU A 317 -13.49 -4.94 -8.70
C GLU A 317 -13.51 -3.41 -8.58
N ILE A 318 -13.07 -2.69 -9.62
CA ILE A 318 -13.12 -1.23 -9.62
C ILE A 318 -14.56 -0.70 -9.60
N ALA A 319 -15.50 -1.36 -10.28
CA ALA A 319 -16.92 -0.99 -10.25
C ALA A 319 -17.54 -1.18 -8.86
N ASP A 320 -17.22 -2.27 -8.17
CA ASP A 320 -17.67 -2.52 -6.80
C ASP A 320 -17.14 -1.48 -5.82
N ILE A 321 -15.86 -1.12 -5.93
CA ILE A 321 -15.24 -0.09 -5.09
C ILE A 321 -15.95 1.24 -5.29
N ARG A 322 -16.29 1.57 -6.54
CA ARG A 322 -17.01 2.80 -6.89
C ARG A 322 -18.36 2.85 -6.19
N GLU A 323 -19.16 1.79 -6.28
CA GLU A 323 -20.44 1.70 -5.59
C GLU A 323 -20.26 1.78 -4.08
N TRP A 324 -19.38 0.92 -3.54
CA TRP A 324 -19.09 0.83 -2.12
C TRP A 324 -18.67 2.17 -1.52
N ILE A 325 -17.67 2.85 -2.10
CA ILE A 325 -17.16 4.11 -1.54
C ILE A 325 -18.19 5.23 -1.61
N THR A 326 -19.02 5.25 -2.66
CA THR A 326 -20.10 6.23 -2.82
C THR A 326 -21.13 6.07 -1.71
N THR A 327 -21.55 4.83 -1.44
CA THR A 327 -22.51 4.53 -0.37
C THR A 327 -21.89 4.77 1.01
N LYS A 328 -20.68 4.27 1.28
CA LYS A 328 -20.04 4.40 2.62
C LYS A 328 -19.70 5.82 3.02
N LEU A 329 -19.38 6.68 2.04
CA LEU A 329 -19.12 8.09 2.30
C LEU A 329 -20.39 8.96 2.19
N GLY A 330 -21.56 8.37 1.91
CA GLY A 330 -22.84 9.08 1.82
C GLY A 330 -22.88 10.09 0.67
N LEU A 331 -22.30 9.74 -0.48
CA LEU A 331 -22.14 10.62 -1.64
C LEU A 331 -23.29 10.50 -2.65
N GLU A 332 -24.30 9.69 -2.34
CA GLU A 332 -25.51 9.60 -3.15
C GLU A 332 -26.28 10.93 -3.07
N LYS A 333 -26.71 11.47 -4.21
CA LYS A 333 -27.58 12.65 -4.23
C LYS A 333 -28.79 12.36 -3.35
N SER A 334 -29.16 13.28 -2.46
CA SER A 334 -30.52 13.31 -1.94
C SER A 334 -31.45 13.30 -3.16
N ARG A 335 -32.11 12.18 -3.42
CA ARG A 335 -33.27 12.17 -4.31
C ARG A 335 -34.26 13.08 -3.62
N THR A 336 -34.35 14.34 -4.05
CA THR A 336 -35.53 15.15 -3.80
C THR A 336 -36.72 14.31 -4.25
N PRO A 337 -37.70 14.01 -3.37
CA PRO A 337 -38.89 13.32 -3.81
C PRO A 337 -39.54 14.21 -4.86
N SER A 338 -39.71 13.68 -6.06
CA SER A 338 -40.54 14.29 -7.09
C SER A 338 -41.96 14.36 -6.53
N ASN A 339 -42.40 15.58 -6.19
CA ASN A 339 -43.80 15.88 -5.89
C ASN A 339 -44.68 15.66 -7.12
#